data_AF-A0A9D9LNP0-F1
#
_entry.id   AF-A0A9D9LNP0-F1
#
_cell.length_a   1.000
_cell.length_b   1.000
_cell.length_c   1.000
_cell.angle_alpha   90.00
_cell.angle_beta   90.00
_cell.angle_gamma   90.00
#
_symmetry.space_group_name_H-M   'P 1'
#
loop_
_entity.id
_entity.type
_entity.pdbx_description
1 polymer ?
#
loop_
_entity_poly.entity_id
_entity_poly.type
_entity_poly.pdbx_seq_one_letter_code
_entity_poly.pdbx_strand_id
1 'polypeptide(L)' 'MEDTHIYILAGIIIFLLLIYLPITMARKRGRSAFGWVLVFWILNPLWGAILLLILGDSSKKIKEDIMKEINHNQ' A
#
# COMPACT_ATOMS: atom_id res chain seq x y z
N MET A 1 16.69 2.23 -33.30
CA MET A 1 15.34 2.78 -32.98
C MET A 1 14.47 1.75 -32.29
N GLU A 2 14.63 0.45 -32.58
CA GLU A 2 13.83 -0.62 -31.95
C GLU A 2 14.06 -0.74 -30.43
N ASP A 3 15.29 -0.59 -29.96
CA ASP A 3 15.63 -0.73 -28.53
C ASP A 3 15.01 0.36 -27.66
N THR A 4 14.86 1.57 -28.20
CA THR A 4 14.29 2.71 -27.47
C THR A 4 12.86 2.42 -27.01
N HIS A 5 12.06 1.73 -27.84
CA HIS A 5 10.71 1.32 -27.47
C HIS A 5 10.69 0.29 -26.35
N ILE A 6 11.68 -0.61 -26.32
CA ILE A 6 11.82 -1.62 -25.26
C ILE A 6 12.13 -0.94 -23.92
N TYR A 7 13.05 0.04 -23.91
CA TYR A 7 13.36 0.80 -22.69
C TYR A 7 12.17 1.63 -22.19
N ILE A 8 11.41 2.25 -23.10
CA ILE A 8 10.20 3.00 -22.74
C ILE A 8 9.14 2.06 -22.15
N LEU A 9 8.92 0.90 -22.77
CA LEU A 9 7.94 -0.08 -22.29
C LEU A 9 8.34 -0.66 -20.93
N ALA A 10 9.63 -0.98 -20.74
CA ALA A 10 10.17 -1.45 -19.46
C ALA A 10 10.00 -0.39 -18.36
N GLY A 11 10.25 0.89 -18.65
CA GLY A 11 10.04 1.99 -17.70
C GLY A 11 8.58 2.13 -17.27
N ILE A 12 7.64 2.02 -18.21
CA ILE A 12 6.20 2.06 -17.93
C ILE A 12 5.77 0.89 -17.03
N ILE A 13 6.26 -0.32 -17.31
CA ILE A 13 5.93 -1.51 -16.51
C ILE A 13 6.47 -1.35 -15.08
N ILE A 14 7.71 -0.89 -14.91
CA ILE A 14 8.31 -0.66 -13.60
C ILE A 14 7.52 0.41 -12.82
N PHE A 15 7.12 1.49 -13.50
CA PHE A 15 6.33 2.55 -12.90
C PHE A 15 4.94 2.07 -12.44
N LEU A 16 4.27 1.26 -13.26
CA LEU A 16 3.01 0.61 -12.90
C LEU A 16 3.19 -0.32 -11.70
N LEU A 17 4.29 -1.09 -11.65
CA LEU A 17 4.58 -1.99 -10.53
C LEU A 17 4.79 -1.21 -9.21
N LEU A 18 5.51 -0.09 -9.29
CA LEU A 18 5.77 0.80 -8.15
C LEU A 18 4.48 1.43 -7.59
N ILE A 19 3.44 1.60 -8.41
CA ILE A 19 2.13 2.11 -7.97
C ILE A 19 1.21 0.96 -7.52
N TYR A 20 1.28 -0.18 -8.19
CA TYR A 20 0.44 -1.33 -7.88
C TYR A 20 0.75 -1.95 -6.51
N LEU A 21 2.04 -2.00 -6.14
CA LEU A 21 2.48 -2.49 -4.81
C LEU A 21 1.82 -1.72 -3.65
N PRO A 22 1.96 -0.38 -3.54
CA PRO A 22 1.37 0.38 -2.44
C PRO A 22 -0.16 0.32 -2.46
N ILE A 23 -0.80 0.30 -3.64
CA ILE A 23 -2.26 0.18 -3.74
C ILE A 23 -2.75 -1.17 -3.18
N THR A 24 -2.14 -2.27 -3.60
CA THR A 24 -2.54 -3.61 -3.14
C THR A 24 -2.23 -3.82 -1.66
N MET A 25 -1.10 -3.29 -1.18
CA MET A 25 -0.76 -3.34 0.25
C MET A 25 -1.68 -2.46 1.10
N ALA A 26 -2.02 -1.25 0.65
CA ALA A 26 -2.96 -0.37 1.33
C ALA A 26 -4.35 -0.99 1.43
N ARG A 27 -4.84 -1.56 0.32
CA ARG A 27 -6.15 -2.21 0.25
C ARG A 27 -6.23 -3.46 1.14
N LYS A 28 -5.18 -4.28 1.19
CA LYS A 28 -5.11 -5.45 2.10
C LYS A 28 -5.14 -5.06 3.57
N ARG A 29 -4.64 -3.87 3.93
CA ARG A 29 -4.57 -3.38 5.32
C ARG A 29 -5.72 -2.46 5.73
N GLY A 30 -6.75 -2.32 4.89
CA GLY A 30 -7.92 -1.46 5.16
C GLY A 30 -7.59 0.03 5.24
N ARG A 31 -6.44 0.46 4.71
CA ARG A 31 -6.00 1.87 4.73
C ARG A 31 -6.32 2.55 3.40
N SER A 32 -6.55 3.87 3.45
CA SER A 32 -6.85 4.67 2.25
C SER A 32 -5.73 4.50 1.21
N ALA A 33 -6.10 3.95 0.04
CA ALA A 33 -5.18 3.80 -1.09
C ALA A 33 -4.59 5.15 -1.49
N PHE A 34 -5.38 6.23 -1.38
CA PHE A 34 -4.94 7.58 -1.68
C PHE A 34 -3.89 8.10 -0.68
N GLY A 35 -4.09 7.84 0.62
CA GLY A 35 -3.11 8.21 1.65
C GLY A 35 -1.77 7.48 1.48
N TRP A 36 -1.80 6.22 1.05
CA TRP A 36 -0.59 5.44 0.79
C TRP A 36 0.15 5.85 -0.48
N VAL A 37 -0.58 6.24 -1.53
CA VAL A 37 0.03 6.82 -2.74
C VAL A 37 0.73 8.14 -2.40
N LEU A 38 0.12 8.99 -1.57
CA LEU A 38 0.74 10.24 -1.11
C LEU A 38 2.00 9.98 -0.27
N VAL A 39 1.97 8.99 0.62
CA VAL A 39 3.13 8.57 1.42
C VAL A 39 4.25 8.06 0.51
N PHE A 40 3.96 7.23 -0.49
CA PHE A 40 4.97 6.77 -1.47
C PHE A 40 5.53 7.89 -2.33
N TRP A 41 4.79 8.98 -2.50
CA TRP A 41 5.23 10.13 -3.28
C TRP A 41 6.16 11.05 -2.47
N ILE A 42 5.91 11.19 -1.16
CA ILE A 42 6.72 12.00 -0.25
C ILE A 42 7.93 11.21 0.29
N LEU A 43 7.70 9.96 0.67
CA LEU A 43 8.71 9.02 1.16
C LEU A 43 9.03 8.08 0.02
N ASN A 44 10.27 8.19 -0.49
CA ASN A 44 10.88 7.28 -1.45
C ASN A 44 10.32 5.85 -1.28
N PRO A 45 9.81 5.18 -2.33
CA PRO A 45 9.01 3.95 -2.26
C PRO A 45 9.50 2.87 -1.27
N LEU A 46 10.82 2.76 -1.08
CA LEU A 46 11.44 1.89 -0.06
C LEU A 46 11.06 2.28 1.38
N TRP A 47 11.10 3.56 1.71
CA TRP A 47 10.70 4.07 3.03
C TRP A 47 9.20 3.93 3.26
N GLY A 48 8.37 4.10 2.22
CA GLY A 48 6.93 3.81 2.31
C GLY A 48 6.65 2.36 2.71
N ALA A 49 7.38 1.40 2.13
CA ALA A 49 7.26 -0.01 2.48
C ALA A 49 7.76 -0.34 3.90
N ILE A 50 8.83 0.31 4.37
CA ILE A 50 9.34 0.15 5.75
C ILE A 50 8.34 0.73 6.75
N LEU A 51 7.77 1.91 6.46
CA LEU A 51 6.76 2.52 7.31
C LEU A 51 5.50 1.66 7.40
N LEU A 52 5.09 1.00 6.30
CA LEU A 52 4.03 -0.02 6.29
C LEU A 52 4.30 -1.18 7.24
N LEU A 53 5.53 -1.68 7.25
CA LEU A 53 5.94 -2.79 8.11
C LEU A 53 5.91 -2.39 9.59
N ILE A 54 6.36 -1.17 9.90
CA ILE A 54 6.39 -0.65 11.27
C ILE A 54 4.99 -0.31 11.79
N LEU A 55 4.12 0.30 10.95
CA LEU A 55 2.77 0.70 11.38
C LEU A 55 1.85 -0.49 11.67
N GLY A 56 2.20 -1.69 11.17
CA GLY A 56 1.44 -2.91 11.39
C GLY A 56 0.03 -2.88 10.78
N ASP A 57 -0.65 -4.01 10.85
CA ASP A 57 -1.97 -4.19 10.22
C ASP A 57 -3.07 -3.50 11.03
N SER A 58 -3.39 -2.27 10.67
CA SER A 58 -4.46 -1.49 11.30
C SER A 58 -5.83 -2.16 11.26
N SER A 59 -6.07 -3.03 10.27
CA SER A 59 -7.36 -3.69 10.12
C SER A 59 -7.63 -4.70 11.24
N LYS A 60 -6.58 -5.21 11.90
CA LYS A 60 -6.72 -6.08 13.07
C LYS A 60 -7.33 -5.33 14.25
N LYS A 61 -6.88 -4.09 14.47
CA LYS A 61 -7.35 -3.28 15.59
C LYS A 61 -8.84 -2.93 15.47
N ILE A 62 -9.29 -2.55 14.27
CA ILE A 62 -10.72 -2.28 14.01
C ILE A 62 -11.57 -3.55 14.22
N LYS A 63 -11.09 -4.71 13.74
CA LYS A 63 -11.79 -5.98 13.95
C LYS A 63 -11.83 -6.37 15.42
N GLU A 64 -10.73 -6.20 16.15
CA GLU A 64 -10.66 -6.50 17.58
C GLU A 64 -11.58 -5.58 18.40
N ASP A 65 -11.65 -4.30 18.06
CA ASP A 65 -12.52 -3.34 18.73
C ASP A 65 -14.00 -3.69 18.48
N ILE A 66 -14.39 -3.97 17.23
CA ILE A 66 -15.76 -4.41 16.90
C ILE A 66 -16.09 -5.74 17.59
N MET A 67 -15.16 -6.71 17.60
CA MET A 67 -15.39 -8.02 18.21
C MET A 67 -15.53 -7.93 19.73
N LYS A 68 -14.75 -7.06 20.38
CA LYS A 68 -14.89 -6.76 21.82
C LYS A 68 -16.25 -6.15 22.13
N GLU A 69 -16.73 -5.25 21.28
CA GLU A 69 -18.00 -4.57 21.47
C GLU A 69 -19.19 -5.52 21.30
N ILE A 70 -19.16 -6.42 20.31
CA ILE A 70 -20.17 -7.48 20.13
C ILE A 70 -20.18 -8.44 21.34
N ASN A 71 -19.02 -8.87 21.82
CA ASN A 71 -18.92 -9.83 22.92
C ASN A 71 -19.22 -9.21 24.30
N HIS A 72 -19.13 -7.88 24.44
CA HIS A 72 -19.54 -7.17 25.65
C HIS A 72 -21.06 -6.95 25.72
N ASN A 73 -21.73 -6.84 24.58
CA ASN A 73 -23.17 -6.63 24.48
C ASN A 73 -23.99 -7.93 24.37
N GLN A 74 -23.36 -9.10 24.47
CA GLN A 74 -23.98 -10.43 24.58
C GLN A 74 -23.99 -10.89 26.03
#